data_AF-A0A2V3HTD1-F1
#
_entry.id   AF-A0A2V3HTD1-F1
#
_cell.length_a   1.000
_cell.length_b   1.000
_cell.length_c   1.000
_cell.angle_alpha   90.00
_cell.angle_beta   90.00
_cell.angle_gamma   90.00
#
_symmetry.space_group_name_H-M   'P 1'
#
loop_
_entity.id
_entity.type
_entity.pdbx_description
1 polymer ?
#
loop_
_entity_poly.entity_id
_entity_poly.type
_entity_poly.pdbx_seq_one_letter_code
_entity_poly.pdbx_strand_id
1 'polypeptide(L)'
;MYRSGNPALSDSTFEKSAYKEANWWDEDSNLMSIEGVSEKTGILLLITATTAIATAMRMPEAGALILLGVIGGFIIAMMIIFSGSMNPMLICTYAAFEGLALGGITWIFEVYLEMPGIGILAALLTFLILGVMIAIYRAGLIQWDRNTAIAVTSALGAIVLIYLISIVGGFLGFEIPYIHGSGPIGIAFSLFVVGIGALCLVADFDFIEKGVERGAPKQLEWRAAFGLMVTLIWLYLEILKLLAKIAARTRR
;
A
#
# COMPACT_ATOMS: atom_id res chain seq x y z
N MET A 1 2.49 29.94 2.72
CA MET A 1 3.29 29.12 1.79
C MET A 1 3.51 27.79 2.49
N TYR A 2 2.60 26.84 2.29
CA TYR A 2 2.63 25.52 2.92
C TYR A 2 3.32 24.57 1.93
N ARG A 3 4.33 23.85 2.41
CA ARG A 3 5.05 22.81 1.66
C ARG A 3 4.62 21.46 2.21
N SER A 4 3.96 20.66 1.39
CA SER A 4 3.79 19.23 1.60
C SER A 4 5.17 18.56 1.75
N GLY A 5 5.36 17.82 2.84
CA GLY A 5 6.56 17.02 3.10
C GLY A 5 6.57 15.67 2.39
N ASN A 6 5.58 15.42 1.52
CA ASN A 6 5.47 14.21 0.74
C ASN A 6 6.18 14.40 -0.62
N PRO A 7 7.31 13.72 -0.90
CA PRO A 7 8.01 13.81 -2.18
C PRO A 7 7.16 13.35 -3.36
N ALA A 8 6.19 12.47 -3.11
CA ALA A 8 5.26 11.98 -4.11
C ALA A 8 4.07 12.91 -4.33
N LEU A 9 3.82 13.91 -3.48
CA LEU A 9 2.64 14.77 -3.56
C LEU A 9 3.04 16.20 -3.17
N SER A 10 3.76 16.89 -4.05
CA SER A 10 4.07 18.31 -3.87
C SER A 10 2.85 19.18 -4.19
N ASP A 11 2.75 20.35 -3.54
CA ASP A 11 1.63 21.28 -3.71
C ASP A 11 1.49 21.79 -5.15
N SER A 12 2.58 21.79 -5.93
CA SER A 12 2.58 22.11 -7.36
C SER A 12 1.76 21.12 -8.20
N THR A 13 1.47 19.92 -7.69
CA THR A 13 0.58 18.96 -8.35
C THR A 13 -0.87 19.48 -8.40
N PHE A 14 -1.25 20.41 -7.51
CA PHE A 14 -2.62 20.92 -7.41
C PHE A 14 -2.80 22.32 -8.01
N GLU A 15 -1.74 22.91 -8.58
CA GLU A 15 -1.84 24.24 -9.19
C GLU A 15 -2.64 24.17 -10.50
N LYS A 16 -3.71 24.97 -10.55
CA LYS A 16 -4.66 25.06 -11.66
C LYS A 16 -3.99 25.40 -13.01
N SER A 17 -2.81 26.03 -12.98
CA SER A 17 -1.99 26.38 -14.14
C SER A 17 -1.25 25.20 -14.79
N ALA A 18 -1.15 24.05 -14.12
CA ALA A 18 -0.55 22.84 -14.68
C ALA A 18 -1.53 22.06 -15.59
N TYR A 19 -2.80 22.46 -15.60
CA TYR A 19 -3.85 21.79 -16.36
C TYR A 19 -4.22 22.59 -17.61
N LYS A 20 -4.32 21.88 -18.74
CA LYS A 20 -4.87 22.41 -19.97
C LYS A 20 -6.37 22.63 -19.76
N GLU A 21 -6.85 23.88 -19.85
CA GLU A 21 -8.27 24.21 -19.68
C GLU A 21 -9.15 23.29 -20.55
N ALA A 22 -10.10 22.62 -19.91
CA ALA A 22 -11.11 21.79 -20.58
C ALA A 22 -12.32 22.66 -20.94
N ASN A 23 -12.96 22.34 -22.07
CA ASN A 23 -14.07 23.11 -22.60
C ASN A 23 -15.32 23.02 -21.69
N TRP A 24 -16.06 24.13 -21.57
CA TRP A 24 -17.17 24.40 -20.66
C TRP A 24 -18.46 23.55 -20.84
N TRP A 25 -18.49 22.61 -21.77
CA TRP A 25 -19.61 21.70 -22.05
C TRP A 25 -19.33 20.25 -21.64
N ASP A 26 -18.18 19.99 -21.02
CA ASP A 26 -17.67 18.65 -20.68
C ASP A 26 -17.12 18.61 -19.23
N GLU A 27 -17.72 19.41 -18.33
CA GLU A 27 -17.19 19.63 -16.98
C GLU A 27 -17.33 18.39 -16.08
N ASP A 28 -18.45 17.66 -16.11
CA ASP A 28 -18.65 16.50 -15.22
C ASP A 28 -17.87 15.25 -15.67
N SER A 29 -17.49 15.14 -16.94
CA SER A 29 -16.88 13.91 -17.50
C SER A 29 -15.37 13.81 -17.25
N ASN A 30 -14.73 14.93 -16.87
CA ASN A 30 -13.27 15.10 -16.76
C ASN A 30 -12.76 15.41 -15.34
N LEU A 31 -13.64 15.47 -14.34
CA LEU A 31 -13.28 15.70 -12.95
C LEU A 31 -13.11 14.39 -12.18
N MET A 32 -12.28 14.44 -11.13
CA MET A 32 -12.03 13.34 -10.21
C MET A 32 -13.26 13.08 -9.35
N SER A 33 -13.63 11.80 -9.23
CA SER A 33 -14.76 11.34 -8.42
C SER A 33 -14.32 10.26 -7.42
N ILE A 34 -14.98 10.20 -6.26
CA ILE A 34 -14.74 9.11 -5.28
C ILE A 34 -15.09 7.75 -5.92
N GLU A 35 -16.18 7.71 -6.69
CA GLU A 35 -16.63 6.51 -7.40
C GLU A 35 -15.58 6.04 -8.42
N GLY A 36 -15.03 6.94 -9.24
CA GLY A 36 -13.99 6.61 -10.21
C GLY A 36 -12.68 6.10 -9.57
N VAL A 37 -12.29 6.62 -8.40
CA VAL A 37 -11.16 6.06 -7.62
C VAL A 37 -11.47 4.65 -7.14
N SER A 38 -12.69 4.42 -6.63
CA SER A 38 -13.10 3.11 -6.12
C SER A 38 -13.14 2.04 -7.22
N GLU A 39 -13.66 2.38 -8.41
CA GLU A 39 -13.68 1.50 -9.57
C GLU A 39 -12.27 1.11 -10.01
N LYS A 40 -11.37 2.09 -10.13
CA LYS A 40 -9.96 1.85 -10.52
C LYS A 40 -9.24 1.02 -9.48
N THR A 41 -9.44 1.30 -8.20
CA THR A 41 -8.87 0.48 -7.12
C THR A 41 -9.37 -0.96 -7.22
N GLY A 42 -10.66 -1.17 -7.51
CA GLY A 42 -11.24 -2.50 -7.75
C GLY A 42 -10.58 -3.22 -8.92
N ILE A 43 -10.38 -2.54 -10.06
CA ILE A 43 -9.67 -3.11 -11.21
C ILE A 43 -8.24 -3.51 -10.84
N LEU A 44 -7.51 -2.64 -10.16
CA LEU A 44 -6.13 -2.91 -9.74
C LEU A 44 -6.07 -4.11 -8.79
N LEU A 45 -6.96 -4.17 -7.79
CA LEU A 45 -7.05 -5.30 -6.86
C LEU A 45 -7.37 -6.61 -7.59
N LEU A 46 -8.25 -6.60 -8.59
CA LEU A 46 -8.53 -7.78 -9.42
C LEU A 46 -7.29 -8.24 -10.20
N ILE A 47 -6.53 -7.31 -10.79
CA ILE A 47 -5.29 -7.63 -11.48
C ILE A 47 -4.29 -8.26 -10.49
N THR A 48 -4.10 -7.66 -9.32
CA THR A 48 -3.19 -8.18 -8.30
C THR A 48 -3.64 -9.55 -7.76
N ALA A 49 -4.93 -9.74 -7.49
CA ALA A 49 -5.46 -10.99 -6.99
C ALA A 49 -5.32 -12.13 -8.01
N THR A 50 -5.67 -11.87 -9.28
CA THR A 50 -5.56 -12.88 -10.35
C THR A 50 -4.11 -13.29 -10.61
N THR A 51 -3.19 -12.32 -10.64
CA THR A 51 -1.75 -12.60 -10.81
C THR A 51 -1.13 -13.27 -9.59
N ALA A 52 -1.59 -12.94 -8.37
CA ALA A 52 -1.18 -13.63 -7.14
C ALA A 52 -1.62 -15.10 -7.13
N ILE A 53 -2.89 -15.38 -7.45
CA ILE A 53 -3.39 -16.76 -7.54
C ILE A 53 -2.64 -17.53 -8.62
N ALA A 54 -2.45 -16.95 -9.81
CA ALA A 54 -1.72 -17.58 -10.90
C ALA A 54 -0.27 -17.93 -10.52
N THR A 55 0.37 -17.09 -9.70
CA THR A 55 1.74 -17.34 -9.21
C THR A 55 1.76 -18.42 -8.14
N ALA A 56 0.86 -18.36 -7.17
CA ALA A 56 0.75 -19.36 -6.11
C ALA A 56 0.48 -20.78 -6.65
N MET A 57 -0.33 -20.90 -7.71
CA MET A 57 -0.62 -22.20 -8.35
C MET A 57 0.57 -22.80 -9.13
N ARG A 58 1.56 -21.99 -9.51
CA ARG A 58 2.74 -22.44 -10.28
C ARG A 58 3.99 -22.63 -9.41
N MET A 59 3.89 -22.41 -8.11
CA MET A 59 4.97 -22.68 -7.18
C MET A 59 5.14 -24.19 -6.96
N PRO A 60 6.39 -24.68 -6.77
CA PRO A 60 7.63 -23.93 -6.53
C PRO A 60 8.42 -23.52 -7.79
N GLU A 61 8.06 -24.02 -8.98
CA GLU A 61 8.80 -23.77 -10.23
C GLU A 61 8.80 -22.27 -10.63
N ALA A 62 7.80 -21.53 -10.18
CA ALA A 62 7.63 -20.10 -10.40
C ALA A 62 8.50 -19.18 -9.51
N GLY A 63 9.50 -19.69 -8.78
CA GLY A 63 10.33 -18.87 -7.88
C GLY A 63 10.95 -17.61 -8.53
N ALA A 64 11.31 -17.69 -9.81
CA ALA A 64 11.81 -16.54 -10.58
C ALA A 64 10.76 -15.42 -10.76
N LEU A 65 9.46 -15.76 -10.77
CA LEU A 65 8.37 -14.78 -10.87
C LEU A 65 8.25 -13.92 -9.61
N ILE A 66 8.64 -14.44 -8.44
CA ILE A 66 8.67 -13.63 -7.20
C ILE A 66 9.69 -12.51 -7.34
N LEU A 67 10.90 -12.85 -7.77
CA LEU A 67 11.99 -11.89 -7.91
C LEU A 67 11.67 -10.86 -8.99
N LEU A 68 11.08 -11.31 -10.10
CA LEU A 68 10.57 -10.43 -11.15
C LEU A 68 9.44 -9.53 -10.62
N GLY A 69 8.53 -10.05 -9.80
CA GLY A 69 7.46 -9.29 -9.15
C GLY A 69 7.98 -8.20 -8.22
N VAL A 70 8.87 -8.58 -7.29
CA VAL A 70 9.43 -7.66 -6.29
C VAL A 70 10.28 -6.57 -6.95
N ILE A 71 11.21 -6.95 -7.84
CA ILE A 71 12.10 -5.99 -8.49
C ILE A 71 11.35 -5.15 -9.52
N GLY A 72 10.51 -5.79 -10.34
CA GLY A 72 9.70 -5.10 -11.35
C GLY A 72 8.69 -4.15 -10.73
N GLY A 73 7.99 -4.60 -9.69
CA GLY A 73 7.05 -3.78 -8.91
C GLY A 73 7.75 -2.58 -8.29
N PHE A 74 8.90 -2.79 -7.63
CA PHE A 74 9.69 -1.72 -7.04
C PHE A 74 10.15 -0.67 -8.07
N ILE A 75 10.69 -1.10 -9.21
CA ILE A 75 11.15 -0.19 -10.26
C ILE A 75 9.99 0.65 -10.81
N ILE A 76 8.84 0.02 -11.06
CA ILE A 76 7.66 0.73 -11.59
C ILE A 76 7.09 1.66 -10.53
N ALA A 77 7.04 1.26 -9.26
CA ALA A 77 6.62 2.13 -8.16
C ALA A 77 7.51 3.39 -8.08
N MET A 78 8.83 3.21 -8.12
CA MET A 78 9.76 4.35 -8.14
C MET A 78 9.54 5.23 -9.38
N MET A 79 9.34 4.63 -10.55
CA MET A 79 9.04 5.37 -11.78
C MET A 79 7.77 6.22 -11.61
N ILE A 80 6.67 5.64 -11.11
CA ILE A 80 5.40 6.35 -10.88
C ILE A 80 5.58 7.49 -9.87
N ILE A 81 6.27 7.22 -8.75
CA ILE A 81 6.49 8.18 -7.67
C ILE A 81 7.32 9.38 -8.16
N PHE A 82 8.46 9.14 -8.82
CA PHE A 82 9.34 10.22 -9.26
C PHE A 82 8.82 10.97 -10.49
N SER A 83 8.17 10.28 -11.43
CA SER A 83 7.61 10.93 -12.62
C SER A 83 6.28 11.63 -12.35
N GLY A 84 5.60 11.30 -11.26
CA GLY A 84 4.24 11.73 -11.01
C GLY A 84 3.25 11.25 -12.09
N SER A 85 3.56 10.15 -12.77
CA SER A 85 2.77 9.65 -13.89
C SER A 85 1.36 9.26 -13.45
N MET A 86 0.38 9.63 -14.28
CA MET A 86 -1.03 9.28 -14.13
C MET A 86 -1.45 8.23 -15.17
N ASN A 87 -0.47 7.55 -15.79
CA ASN A 87 -0.71 6.61 -16.88
C ASN A 87 -1.35 5.31 -16.35
N PRO A 88 -2.57 4.96 -16.78
CA PRO A 88 -3.26 3.74 -16.35
C PRO A 88 -2.45 2.48 -16.63
N MET A 89 -1.77 2.41 -17.78
CA MET A 89 -1.04 1.23 -18.21
C MET A 89 0.14 0.92 -17.29
N LEU A 90 0.86 1.96 -16.83
CA LEU A 90 1.96 1.78 -15.87
C LEU A 90 1.44 1.28 -14.52
N ILE A 91 0.32 1.84 -14.04
CA ILE A 91 -0.25 1.49 -12.74
C ILE A 91 -0.84 0.06 -12.76
N CYS A 92 -1.50 -0.34 -13.85
CA CYS A 92 -1.96 -1.72 -14.02
C CYS A 92 -0.79 -2.70 -14.13
N THR A 93 0.30 -2.30 -14.77
CA THR A 93 1.53 -3.11 -14.84
C THR A 93 2.14 -3.28 -13.45
N TYR A 94 2.22 -2.20 -12.66
CA TYR A 94 2.61 -2.27 -11.24
C TYR A 94 1.76 -3.28 -10.47
N ALA A 95 0.43 -3.18 -10.56
CA ALA A 95 -0.51 -4.10 -9.90
C ALA A 95 -0.25 -5.58 -10.25
N ALA A 96 0.09 -5.86 -11.51
CA ALA A 96 0.41 -7.21 -11.96
C ALA A 96 1.73 -7.71 -11.35
N PHE A 97 2.80 -6.91 -11.37
CA PHE A 97 4.08 -7.28 -10.77
C PHE A 97 3.97 -7.51 -9.26
N GLU A 98 3.25 -6.64 -8.55
CA GLU A 98 2.97 -6.82 -7.13
C GLU A 98 2.18 -8.10 -6.85
N GLY A 99 1.20 -8.43 -7.70
CA GLY A 99 0.49 -9.69 -7.55
C GLY A 99 1.40 -10.90 -7.72
N LEU A 100 2.36 -10.88 -8.66
CA LEU A 100 3.38 -11.94 -8.77
C LEU A 100 4.20 -12.09 -7.47
N ALA A 101 4.63 -10.96 -6.89
CA ALA A 101 5.36 -10.96 -5.62
C ALA A 101 4.50 -11.52 -4.47
N LEU A 102 3.28 -11.00 -4.31
CA LEU A 102 2.36 -11.38 -3.25
C LEU A 102 1.98 -12.86 -3.32
N GLY A 103 1.69 -13.39 -4.51
CA GLY A 103 1.34 -14.80 -4.68
C GLY A 103 2.46 -15.74 -4.21
N GLY A 104 3.70 -15.41 -4.56
CA GLY A 104 4.87 -16.16 -4.12
C GLY A 104 5.14 -16.04 -2.62
N ILE A 105 5.09 -14.82 -2.07
CA ILE A 105 5.27 -14.60 -0.62
C ILE A 105 4.20 -15.37 0.16
N THR A 106 2.94 -15.30 -0.27
CA THR A 106 1.84 -16.01 0.39
C THR A 106 2.05 -17.51 0.36
N TRP A 107 2.48 -18.07 -0.77
CA TRP A 107 2.79 -19.49 -0.90
C TRP A 107 3.91 -19.93 0.05
N ILE A 108 4.97 -19.11 0.21
CA ILE A 108 6.04 -19.39 1.19
C ILE A 108 5.47 -19.48 2.61
N PHE A 109 4.54 -18.61 2.98
CA PHE A 109 3.93 -18.66 4.30
C PHE A 109 2.98 -19.85 4.47
N GLU A 110 2.17 -20.17 3.46
CA GLU A 110 1.17 -21.23 3.55
C GLU A 110 1.76 -22.63 3.44
N VAL A 111 2.65 -22.85 2.47
CA VAL A 111 3.19 -24.17 2.14
C VAL A 111 4.53 -24.40 2.83
N TYR A 112 5.48 -23.48 2.69
CA TYR A 112 6.84 -23.69 3.21
C TYR A 112 6.91 -23.57 4.74
N LEU A 113 6.17 -22.63 5.33
CA LEU A 113 6.06 -22.49 6.79
C LEU A 113 4.88 -23.28 7.38
N GLU A 114 4.19 -24.08 6.56
CA GLU A 114 3.06 -24.93 6.92
C GLU A 114 1.92 -24.18 7.64
N MET A 115 1.59 -22.95 7.26
CA MET A 115 0.51 -22.15 7.85
C MET A 115 -0.69 -22.03 6.91
N PRO A 116 -1.51 -23.10 6.76
CA PRO A 116 -2.58 -23.12 5.77
C PRO A 116 -3.63 -22.03 6.04
N GLY A 117 -4.03 -21.31 5.00
CA GLY A 117 -5.10 -20.31 5.04
C GLY A 117 -4.73 -18.96 5.66
N ILE A 118 -3.44 -18.73 5.98
CA ILE A 118 -3.00 -17.44 6.52
C ILE A 118 -3.12 -16.31 5.50
N GLY A 119 -2.99 -16.62 4.19
CA GLY A 119 -3.10 -15.65 3.11
C GLY A 119 -4.52 -15.10 2.98
N ILE A 120 -5.53 -15.97 2.98
CA ILE A 120 -6.94 -15.54 2.92
C ILE A 120 -7.34 -14.79 4.20
N LEU A 121 -6.85 -15.21 5.36
CA LEU A 121 -7.13 -14.52 6.62
C LEU A 121 -6.50 -13.12 6.64
N ALA A 122 -5.26 -12.98 6.16
CA ALA A 122 -4.60 -11.68 6.02
C ALA A 122 -5.36 -10.76 5.05
N ALA A 123 -5.84 -11.29 3.92
CA ALA A 123 -6.64 -10.52 2.97
C ALA A 123 -7.95 -10.04 3.60
N LEU A 124 -8.68 -10.92 4.29
CA LEU A 124 -9.92 -10.57 5.00
C LEU A 124 -9.69 -9.49 6.07
N LEU A 125 -8.63 -9.61 6.88
CA LEU A 125 -8.29 -8.59 7.87
C LEU A 125 -7.92 -7.25 7.21
N THR A 126 -7.23 -7.26 6.07
CA THR A 126 -6.89 -6.05 5.32
C THR A 126 -8.16 -5.33 4.86
N PHE A 127 -9.11 -6.05 4.27
CA PHE A 127 -10.40 -5.48 3.85
C PHE A 127 -11.28 -5.04 5.02
N LEU A 128 -11.23 -5.76 6.14
CA LEU A 128 -11.94 -5.37 7.35
C LEU A 128 -11.38 -4.06 7.91
N ILE A 129 -10.05 -3.93 8.00
CA ILE A 129 -9.40 -2.69 8.44
C ILE A 129 -9.74 -1.55 7.48
N LEU A 130 -9.67 -1.78 6.16
CA LEU A 130 -10.09 -0.82 5.15
C LEU A 130 -11.53 -0.34 5.40
N GLY A 131 -12.49 -1.27 5.53
CA GLY A 131 -13.90 -0.94 5.76
C GLY A 131 -14.15 -0.18 7.06
N VAL A 132 -13.48 -0.59 8.16
CA VAL A 132 -13.57 0.10 9.45
C VAL A 132 -12.97 1.49 9.37
N MET A 133 -11.81 1.67 8.72
CA MET A 133 -11.18 2.98 8.55
C MET A 133 -12.05 3.90 7.68
N ILE A 134 -12.67 3.40 6.62
CA ILE A 134 -13.64 4.16 5.81
C ILE A 134 -14.82 4.61 6.69
N ALA A 135 -15.38 3.71 7.50
CA ALA A 135 -16.51 4.04 8.37
C ALA A 135 -16.14 5.10 9.41
N ILE A 136 -14.97 4.98 10.04
CA ILE A 136 -14.46 5.93 11.03
C ILE A 136 -14.19 7.30 10.39
N TYR A 137 -13.58 7.31 9.19
CA TYR A 137 -13.31 8.53 8.44
C TYR A 137 -14.61 9.25 8.05
N ARG A 138 -15.58 8.52 7.47
CA ARG A 138 -16.89 9.08 7.10
C ARG A 138 -17.71 9.54 8.32
N ALA A 139 -17.52 8.93 9.47
CA ALA A 139 -18.14 9.37 10.72
C ALA A 139 -17.49 10.66 11.29
N GLY A 140 -16.42 11.17 10.68
CA GLY A 140 -15.69 12.35 11.13
C GLY A 140 -14.99 12.15 12.48
N LEU A 141 -14.83 10.90 12.93
CA LEU A 141 -14.21 10.58 14.23
C LEU A 141 -12.70 10.82 14.22
N ILE A 142 -12.07 10.75 13.05
CA ILE A 142 -10.66 11.05 12.84
C ILE A 142 -10.57 12.15 11.78
N GLN A 143 -10.00 13.29 12.16
CA GLN A 143 -9.68 14.38 11.23
C GLN A 143 -8.21 14.31 10.86
N TRP A 144 -7.91 14.43 9.57
CA TRP A 144 -6.54 14.44 9.08
C TRP A 144 -5.93 15.84 9.19
N ASP A 145 -5.42 16.13 10.38
CA ASP A 145 -4.74 17.38 10.70
C ASP A 145 -3.25 17.35 10.38
N ARG A 146 -2.63 18.54 10.37
CA ARG A 146 -1.18 18.66 10.20
C ARG A 146 -0.39 17.89 11.26
N ASN A 147 -0.89 17.83 12.50
CA ASN A 147 -0.21 17.12 13.59
C ASN A 147 -0.27 15.59 13.40
N THR A 148 -1.41 15.05 12.98
CA THR A 148 -1.54 13.61 12.67
C THR A 148 -0.71 13.25 11.44
N ALA A 149 -0.68 14.12 10.42
CA ALA A 149 0.18 13.94 9.26
C ALA A 149 1.67 13.86 9.63
N ILE A 150 2.16 14.78 10.48
CA ILE A 150 3.56 14.75 10.96
C ILE A 150 3.83 13.48 11.79
N ALA A 151 2.91 13.09 12.67
CA ALA A 151 3.06 11.88 13.49
C ALA A 151 3.13 10.61 12.63
N VAL A 152 2.22 10.45 11.66
CA VAL A 152 2.19 9.27 10.79
C VAL A 152 3.38 9.23 9.85
N THR A 153 3.73 10.35 9.23
CA THR A 153 4.89 10.41 8.30
C THR A 153 6.23 10.18 9.01
N SER A 154 6.40 10.71 10.24
CA SER A 154 7.59 10.44 11.05
C SER A 154 7.65 8.97 11.52
N ALA A 155 6.51 8.39 11.91
CA ALA A 155 6.43 6.97 12.26
C ALA A 155 6.75 6.07 11.05
N LEU A 156 6.20 6.37 9.87
CA LEU A 156 6.51 5.67 8.62
C LEU A 156 8.00 5.77 8.29
N GLY A 157 8.59 6.96 8.40
CA GLY A 157 10.02 7.17 8.20
C GLY A 157 10.88 6.35 9.16
N ALA A 158 10.49 6.26 10.43
CA ALA A 158 11.18 5.42 11.42
C ALA A 158 11.07 3.93 11.07
N ILE A 159 9.90 3.45 10.65
CA ILE A 159 9.70 2.05 10.25
C ILE A 159 10.58 1.71 9.04
N VAL A 160 10.59 2.55 8.01
CA VAL A 160 11.43 2.38 6.82
C VAL A 160 12.91 2.38 7.20
N LEU A 161 13.34 3.26 8.10
CA LEU A 161 14.71 3.31 8.57
C LEU A 161 15.11 2.02 9.32
N ILE A 162 14.22 1.51 10.19
CA ILE A 162 14.44 0.24 10.88
C ILE A 162 14.59 -0.90 9.87
N TYR A 163 13.74 -0.95 8.84
CA TYR A 163 13.84 -1.97 7.79
C TYR A 163 15.14 -1.84 6.99
N LEU A 164 15.57 -0.63 6.66
CA LEU A 164 16.83 -0.40 5.96
C LEU A 164 18.05 -0.82 6.80
N ILE A 165 18.07 -0.45 8.08
CA ILE A 165 19.11 -0.90 9.02
C ILE A 165 19.11 -2.42 9.14
N SER A 166 17.93 -3.05 9.15
CA SER A 166 17.80 -4.52 9.22
C SER A 166 18.37 -5.20 7.98
N ILE A 167 18.11 -4.65 6.79
CA ILE A 167 18.67 -5.16 5.53
C ILE A 167 20.20 -5.03 5.53
N VAL A 168 20.73 -3.84 5.84
CA VAL A 168 22.18 -3.58 5.89
C VAL A 168 22.87 -4.42 6.97
N GLY A 169 22.24 -4.55 8.14
CA GLY A 169 22.71 -5.40 9.23
C GLY A 169 22.81 -6.86 8.81
N GLY A 170 21.82 -7.37 8.07
CA GLY A 170 21.85 -8.72 7.50
C GLY A 170 23.06 -8.97 6.60
N PHE A 171 23.47 -7.99 5.78
CA PHE A 171 24.70 -8.09 4.97
C PHE A 171 25.99 -8.05 5.81
N LEU A 172 25.96 -7.37 6.96
CA LEU A 172 27.10 -7.22 7.87
C LEU A 172 27.17 -8.34 8.93
N GLY A 173 26.22 -9.28 8.93
CA GLY A 173 26.13 -10.37 9.92
C GLY A 173 25.56 -9.96 11.28
N PHE A 174 24.91 -8.80 11.37
CA PHE A 174 24.24 -8.31 12.58
C PHE A 174 22.72 -8.26 12.38
N GLU A 175 21.98 -9.08 13.12
CA GLU A 175 20.52 -8.98 13.16
C GLU A 175 20.08 -8.10 14.33
N ILE A 176 19.10 -7.21 14.11
CA ILE A 176 18.50 -6.45 15.20
C ILE A 176 17.73 -7.43 16.11
N PRO A 177 18.17 -7.64 17.36
CA PRO A 177 17.50 -8.58 18.26
C PRO A 177 16.08 -8.12 18.56
N TYR A 178 15.18 -9.07 18.86
CA TYR A 178 13.79 -8.86 19.31
C TYR A 178 12.76 -8.35 18.28
N ILE A 179 13.14 -7.62 17.23
CA ILE A 179 12.17 -7.10 16.23
C ILE A 179 11.72 -8.19 15.24
N HIS A 180 12.64 -9.06 14.83
CA HIS A 180 12.39 -10.16 13.89
C HIS A 180 11.94 -11.45 14.60
N GLY A 181 12.06 -11.52 15.93
CA GLY A 181 11.65 -12.69 16.70
C GLY A 181 10.13 -12.81 16.81
N SER A 182 9.64 -14.03 17.04
CA SER A 182 8.24 -14.33 17.42
C SER A 182 7.92 -14.04 18.89
N GLY A 183 8.82 -13.31 19.59
CA GLY A 183 8.61 -12.92 20.97
C GLY A 183 7.48 -11.89 21.13
N PRO A 184 6.99 -11.66 22.37
CA PRO A 184 5.95 -10.66 22.65
C PRO A 184 6.26 -9.27 22.09
N ILE A 185 7.55 -8.87 22.12
CA ILE A 185 8.04 -7.59 21.58
C ILE A 185 7.89 -7.52 20.06
N GLY A 186 8.23 -8.60 19.34
CA GLY A 186 8.10 -8.66 17.88
C GLY A 186 6.65 -8.65 17.41
N ILE A 187 5.73 -9.24 18.19
CA ILE A 187 4.27 -9.17 17.94
C ILE A 187 3.77 -7.75 18.19
N ALA A 188 4.13 -7.13 19.32
CA ALA A 188 3.74 -5.75 19.64
C ALA A 188 4.23 -4.75 18.58
N PHE A 189 5.46 -4.92 18.09
CA PHE A 189 6.00 -4.11 17.00
C PHE A 189 5.20 -4.29 15.70
N SER A 190 4.92 -5.53 15.29
CA SER A 190 4.10 -5.76 14.09
C SER A 190 2.69 -5.20 14.23
N LEU A 191 2.08 -5.30 15.40
CA LEU A 191 0.78 -4.69 15.68
C LEU A 191 0.84 -3.16 15.57
N PHE A 192 1.91 -2.54 16.09
CA PHE A 192 2.15 -1.11 15.95
C PHE A 192 2.28 -0.70 14.47
N VAL A 193 3.05 -1.44 13.67
CA VAL A 193 3.21 -1.17 12.24
C VAL A 193 1.88 -1.30 11.49
N VAL A 194 1.06 -2.32 11.79
CA VAL A 194 -0.29 -2.46 11.24
C VAL A 194 -1.17 -1.26 11.60
N GLY A 195 -1.07 -0.76 12.84
CA GLY A 195 -1.77 0.46 13.27
C GLY A 195 -1.36 1.70 12.48
N ILE A 196 -0.06 1.89 12.23
CA ILE A 196 0.44 2.98 11.38
C ILE A 196 -0.05 2.80 9.94
N GLY A 197 -0.03 1.57 9.39
CA GLY A 197 -0.58 1.27 8.07
C GLY A 197 -2.06 1.61 7.95
N ALA A 198 -2.86 1.33 8.99
CA ALA A 198 -4.26 1.73 9.04
C ALA A 198 -4.44 3.25 9.06
N LEU A 199 -3.57 4.00 9.76
CA LEU A 199 -3.57 5.46 9.72
C LEU A 199 -3.13 6.03 8.36
N CYS A 200 -2.27 5.34 7.63
CA CYS A 200 -1.94 5.71 6.25
C CYS A 200 -3.17 5.63 5.33
N LEU A 201 -4.08 4.67 5.53
CA LEU A 201 -5.34 4.63 4.78
C LEU A 201 -6.19 5.88 5.01
N VAL A 202 -6.20 6.42 6.23
CA VAL A 202 -6.88 7.69 6.53
C VAL A 202 -6.27 8.84 5.74
N ALA A 203 -4.94 8.87 5.63
CA ALA A 203 -4.23 9.84 4.79
C ALA A 203 -4.64 9.73 3.31
N ASP A 204 -4.77 8.51 2.82
CA ASP A 204 -5.17 8.25 1.43
C ASP A 204 -6.61 8.71 1.16
N PHE A 205 -7.53 8.50 2.11
CA PHE A 205 -8.92 8.98 1.99
C PHE A 205 -9.02 10.50 2.03
N ASP A 206 -8.28 11.15 2.93
CA ASP A 206 -8.21 12.62 3.00
C ASP A 206 -7.64 13.21 1.70
N PHE A 207 -6.64 12.57 1.12
CA PHE A 207 -6.09 12.95 -0.18
C PHE A 207 -7.14 12.85 -1.30
N ILE A 208 -7.93 11.77 -1.32
CA ILE A 208 -8.99 11.55 -2.31
C ILE A 208 -10.10 12.60 -2.16
N GLU A 209 -10.59 12.81 -0.93
CA GLU A 209 -11.68 13.75 -0.67
C GLU A 209 -11.28 15.17 -1.05
N LYS A 210 -10.10 15.64 -0.62
CA LYS A 210 -9.56 16.96 -1.00
C LYS A 210 -9.33 17.06 -2.51
N GLY A 211 -8.96 15.98 -3.18
CA GLY A 211 -8.81 15.93 -4.63
C GLY A 211 -10.15 16.18 -5.35
N VAL A 212 -11.21 15.51 -4.89
CA VAL A 212 -12.56 15.64 -5.42
C VAL A 212 -13.13 17.04 -5.13
N GLU A 213 -13.00 17.54 -3.90
CA GLU A 213 -13.46 18.89 -3.49
C GLU A 213 -12.80 20.01 -4.30
N ARG A 214 -11.55 19.82 -4.72
CA ARG A 214 -10.79 20.80 -5.52
C ARG A 214 -11.07 20.69 -7.02
N GLY A 215 -11.90 19.73 -7.45
CA GLY A 215 -12.16 19.47 -8.86
C GLY A 215 -10.88 19.06 -9.61
N ALA A 216 -10.07 18.17 -9.03
CA ALA A 216 -8.87 17.68 -9.69
C ALA A 216 -9.22 16.92 -10.99
N PRO A 217 -8.34 16.85 -11.99
CA PRO A 217 -8.61 16.10 -13.22
C PRO A 217 -8.82 14.60 -12.97
N LYS A 218 -9.65 13.97 -13.80
CA LYS A 218 -9.98 12.53 -13.76
C LYS A 218 -8.76 11.61 -13.81
N GLN A 219 -7.67 12.04 -14.43
CA GLN A 219 -6.43 11.26 -14.49
C GLN A 219 -5.82 11.01 -13.11
N LEU A 220 -6.05 11.91 -12.14
CA LEU A 220 -5.60 11.73 -10.75
C LEU A 220 -6.31 10.58 -10.04
N GLU A 221 -7.47 10.12 -10.53
CA GLU A 221 -8.13 8.94 -9.97
C GLU A 221 -7.22 7.70 -10.02
N TRP A 222 -6.44 7.55 -11.09
CA TRP A 222 -5.47 6.46 -11.23
C TRP A 222 -4.34 6.56 -10.22
N ARG A 223 -3.84 7.79 -10.01
CA ARG A 223 -2.77 8.04 -9.03
C ARG A 223 -3.26 7.83 -7.60
N ALA A 224 -4.48 8.24 -7.29
CA ALA A 224 -5.10 8.01 -6.00
C ALA A 224 -5.32 6.50 -5.76
N ALA A 225 -5.82 5.78 -6.76
CA ALA A 225 -5.97 4.32 -6.70
C ALA A 225 -4.62 3.60 -6.53
N PHE A 226 -3.55 4.08 -7.18
CA PHE A 226 -2.19 3.58 -6.96
C PHE A 226 -1.73 3.78 -5.51
N GLY A 227 -1.91 4.97 -4.94
CA GLY A 227 -1.55 5.26 -3.54
C GLY A 227 -2.26 4.32 -2.57
N LEU A 228 -3.59 4.21 -2.70
CA LEU A 228 -4.39 3.26 -1.92
C LEU A 228 -3.91 1.82 -2.08
N MET A 229 -3.59 1.40 -3.31
CA MET A 229 -3.09 0.07 -3.60
C MET A 229 -1.76 -0.21 -2.88
N VAL A 230 -0.81 0.72 -2.92
CA VAL A 230 0.48 0.59 -2.22
C VAL A 230 0.25 0.39 -0.72
N THR A 231 -0.62 1.20 -0.11
CA THR A 231 -0.97 1.08 1.31
C THR A 231 -1.63 -0.26 1.62
N LEU A 232 -2.56 -0.73 0.77
CA LEU A 232 -3.25 -2.01 0.95
C LEU A 232 -2.30 -3.21 0.84
N ILE A 233 -1.40 -3.21 -0.15
CA ILE A 233 -0.39 -4.27 -0.33
C ILE A 233 0.55 -4.30 0.87
N TRP A 234 1.00 -3.13 1.33
CA TRP A 234 1.85 -3.03 2.50
C TRP A 234 1.15 -3.54 3.76
N LEU A 235 -0.08 -3.09 4.01
CA LEU A 235 -0.90 -3.52 5.15
C LEU A 235 -1.13 -5.05 5.12
N TYR A 236 -1.41 -5.62 3.95
CA TYR A 236 -1.53 -7.07 3.77
C TYR A 236 -0.27 -7.81 4.21
N LEU A 237 0.91 -7.38 3.74
CA LEU A 237 2.18 -8.01 4.10
C LEU A 237 2.47 -7.90 5.61
N GLU A 238 2.13 -6.78 6.24
CA GLU A 238 2.33 -6.60 7.68
C GLU A 238 1.38 -7.46 8.52
N ILE A 239 0.13 -7.61 8.08
CA ILE A 239 -0.83 -8.54 8.70
C ILE A 239 -0.35 -9.99 8.53
N LEU A 240 0.11 -10.36 7.33
CA LEU A 240 0.65 -11.68 7.05
C LEU A 240 1.82 -12.02 8.00
N LYS A 241 2.77 -11.09 8.16
CA LYS A 241 3.88 -11.21 9.12
C LYS A 241 3.40 -11.29 10.57
N LEU A 242 2.42 -10.47 10.96
CA LEU A 242 1.85 -10.47 12.30
C LEU A 242 1.22 -11.83 12.63
N LEU A 243 0.36 -12.35 11.75
CA LEU A 243 -0.28 -13.64 11.89
C LEU A 243 0.76 -14.77 11.96
N ALA A 244 1.81 -14.69 11.14
CA ALA A 244 2.89 -15.67 11.16
C ALA A 244 3.63 -15.70 12.49
N LYS A 245 3.93 -14.52 13.06
CA LYS A 245 4.55 -14.40 14.39
C LYS A 245 3.66 -14.99 15.48
N ILE A 246 2.35 -14.75 15.41
CA ILE A 246 1.37 -15.30 16.37
C ILE A 246 1.31 -16.83 16.23
N ALA A 247 1.17 -17.35 15.02
CA ALA A 247 1.11 -18.79 14.75
C ALA A 247 2.39 -19.51 15.20
N ALA A 248 3.56 -18.94 14.91
CA ALA A 248 4.85 -19.47 15.32
C ALA A 248 5.02 -19.51 16.85
N ARG A 249 4.42 -18.57 17.58
CA ARG A 249 4.42 -18.57 19.05
C ARG A 249 3.51 -19.65 19.62
N THR A 250 2.33 -19.86 19.06
CA THR A 250 1.37 -20.87 19.53
C THR A 250 1.88 -22.31 19.31
N ARG A 251 2.80 -22.52 18.35
CA ARG A 251 3.43 -23.83 18.10
C ARG A 251 4.61 -24.16 19.04
N ARG A 252 5.11 -23.20 19.82
CA ARG A 252 6.16 -23.41 20.84
C ARG A 252 5.54 -23.65 22.20
#